data_AF-A0A8S1DQL2-F1
#
_entry.id   AF-A0A8S1DQL2-F1
#
_cell.length_a   1.000
_cell.length_b   1.000
_cell.length_c   1.000
_cell.angle_alpha   90.00
_cell.angle_beta   90.00
_cell.angle_gamma   90.00
#
_symmetry.space_group_name_H-M   'P 1'
#
loop_
_entity.id
_entity.type
_entity.pdbx_description
1 polymer ?
#
loop_
_entity_poly.entity_id
_entity_poly.type
_entity_poly.pdbx_seq_one_letter_code
_entity_poly.pdbx_strand_id
1 'polypeptide(L)'
;MNAQLKFVVDELKALYPKKDYNIIEFDGFEPDQLVQILSNVICTIESKEAVNTRSENREMTIKRLLNSLYIMKYRPPSGNEYDLAQSLFLGEKSAILPLLEWLLKERSTLEKRAYLGRYLIKIEVPPALRGDSNLEELFENYEQLLETFKDAHREREQHLSAGSNTGELRGDLAVMEREREIVAAKVATLQKTRVEGSKANAALLARVKALRESRAKRDMLLEQKARLQTTCVEMERFVARTKQQVAEARRAAHGVTPQGLLQRAEEEEKVSTYIANEKIPADMKSGQTQLQLLREVASQTCLTRSDLAQVEQQVRALSSEVNALLERRMAAADPADDKLTPFKQQAAMLGRKKEAAAEALGELKKESAALKSKLEVVYEDQSVFIEDGVVKIFLEKIDKAFA
;
A
#
# COMPACT_ATOMS: atom_id res chain seq x y z
N MET A 1 5.35 -31.96 -8.20
CA MET A 1 4.94 -33.13 -7.39
C MET A 1 4.96 -32.88 -5.89
N ASN A 2 6.11 -32.72 -5.22
CA ASN A 2 6.13 -32.68 -3.74
C ASN A 2 5.43 -31.44 -3.12
N ALA A 3 5.46 -30.28 -3.79
CA ALA A 3 4.74 -29.07 -3.34
C ALA A 3 3.22 -29.17 -3.54
N GLN A 4 2.77 -29.76 -4.65
CA GLN A 4 1.35 -29.96 -4.96
C GLN A 4 0.71 -30.98 -4.00
N LEU A 5 1.43 -32.07 -3.71
CA LEU A 5 1.01 -33.08 -2.75
C LEU A 5 0.88 -32.49 -1.34
N LYS A 6 1.84 -31.66 -0.91
CA LYS A 6 1.78 -30.95 0.38
C LYS A 6 0.54 -30.04 0.45
N PHE A 7 0.33 -29.21 -0.58
CA PHE A 7 -0.82 -28.32 -0.66
C PHE A 7 -2.16 -29.08 -0.56
N VAL A 8 -2.31 -30.15 -1.34
CA VAL A 8 -3.52 -30.99 -1.33
C VAL A 8 -3.75 -31.61 0.05
N VAL A 9 -2.71 -32.13 0.71
CA VAL A 9 -2.84 -32.75 2.04
C VAL A 9 -3.20 -31.71 3.10
N ASP A 10 -2.58 -30.53 3.09
CA ASP A 10 -2.86 -29.47 4.07
C ASP A 10 -4.30 -28.94 3.93
N GLU A 11 -4.77 -28.73 2.70
CA GLU A 11 -6.16 -28.33 2.43
C GLU A 11 -7.16 -29.45 2.77
N LEU A 12 -6.83 -30.73 2.51
CA LEU A 12 -7.68 -31.85 2.91
C LEU A 12 -7.80 -32.01 4.42
N LYS A 13 -6.73 -31.73 5.18
CA LYS A 13 -6.78 -31.67 6.65
C LYS A 13 -7.71 -30.57 7.14
N ALA A 14 -7.68 -29.40 6.50
CA ALA A 14 -8.60 -28.31 6.81
C ALA A 14 -10.06 -28.70 6.51
N LEU A 15 -10.31 -29.42 5.42
CA LEU A 15 -11.65 -29.91 5.03
C LEU A 15 -12.20 -31.00 5.95
N TYR A 16 -11.35 -31.94 6.35
CA TYR A 16 -11.75 -33.09 7.15
C TYR A 16 -10.88 -33.19 8.40
N PRO A 17 -11.10 -32.34 9.43
CA PRO A 17 -10.29 -32.35 10.65
C PRO A 17 -10.34 -33.67 11.42
N LYS A 18 -11.34 -34.53 11.11
CA LYS A 18 -11.51 -35.86 11.71
C LYS A 18 -10.66 -36.94 11.05
N LYS A 19 -9.94 -36.65 9.95
CA LYS A 19 -9.09 -37.59 9.23
C LYS A 19 -7.65 -37.06 9.19
N ASP A 20 -6.74 -37.77 9.84
CA ASP A 20 -5.33 -37.41 9.91
C ASP A 20 -4.58 -37.84 8.63
N TYR A 21 -4.78 -37.11 7.53
CA TYR A 21 -4.08 -37.41 6.28
C TYR A 21 -2.59 -37.10 6.38
N ASN A 22 -1.70 -38.10 6.33
CA ASN A 22 -0.27 -37.87 6.19
C ASN A 22 0.20 -37.92 4.73
N ILE A 23 1.29 -37.22 4.38
CA ILE A 23 1.83 -37.19 3.01
C ILE A 23 2.18 -38.62 2.53
N ILE A 24 2.74 -39.43 3.43
CA ILE A 24 3.15 -40.82 3.15
C ILE A 24 1.91 -41.71 2.95
N GLU A 25 0.87 -41.51 3.77
CA GLU A 25 -0.38 -42.24 3.64
C GLU A 25 -1.13 -41.87 2.36
N PHE A 26 -1.09 -40.57 1.99
CA PHE A 26 -1.69 -40.10 0.75
C PHE A 26 -1.00 -40.67 -0.49
N ASP A 27 0.33 -40.75 -0.47
CA ASP A 27 1.10 -41.37 -1.54
C ASP A 27 0.94 -42.91 -1.56
N GLY A 28 0.50 -43.52 -0.46
CA GLY A 28 0.21 -44.95 -0.37
C GLY A 28 -1.20 -45.37 -0.80
N PHE A 29 -2.13 -44.43 -1.06
CA PHE A 29 -3.52 -44.76 -1.35
C PHE A 29 -3.71 -45.51 -2.67
N GLU A 30 -4.63 -46.49 -2.64
CA GLU A 30 -5.07 -47.24 -3.82
C GLU A 30 -5.89 -46.36 -4.77
N PRO A 31 -5.95 -46.70 -6.07
CA PRO A 31 -6.73 -45.95 -7.07
C PRO A 31 -8.20 -45.73 -6.66
N ASP A 32 -8.85 -46.75 -6.09
CA ASP A 32 -10.25 -46.67 -5.63
C ASP A 32 -10.42 -45.68 -4.46
N GLN A 33 -9.41 -45.60 -3.58
CA GLN A 33 -9.42 -44.67 -2.45
C GLN A 33 -9.23 -43.23 -2.91
N LEU A 34 -8.40 -43.00 -3.92
CA LEU A 34 -8.20 -41.67 -4.52
C LEU A 34 -9.46 -41.16 -5.22
N VAL A 35 -10.15 -42.03 -5.97
CA VAL A 35 -11.45 -41.70 -6.58
C VAL A 35 -12.52 -41.43 -5.52
N GLN A 36 -12.51 -42.17 -4.40
CA GLN A 36 -13.41 -41.88 -3.28
C GLN A 36 -13.12 -40.52 -2.65
N ILE A 37 -11.84 -40.17 -2.43
CA ILE A 37 -11.45 -38.85 -1.89
C ILE A 37 -11.92 -37.75 -2.84
N LEU A 38 -11.68 -37.90 -4.15
CA LEU A 38 -12.16 -36.97 -5.17
C LEU A 38 -13.70 -36.84 -5.14
N SER A 39 -14.43 -37.95 -5.08
CA SER A 39 -15.88 -37.96 -4.98
C SER A 39 -16.36 -37.23 -3.73
N ASN A 40 -15.72 -37.45 -2.57
CA ASN A 40 -16.05 -36.76 -1.33
C ASN A 40 -15.80 -35.25 -1.44
N VAL A 41 -14.66 -34.83 -2.01
CA VAL A 41 -14.33 -33.42 -2.21
C VAL A 41 -15.36 -32.75 -3.13
N ILE A 42 -15.73 -33.38 -4.23
CA ILE A 42 -16.78 -32.86 -5.12
C ILE A 42 -18.13 -32.80 -4.40
N CYS A 43 -18.50 -33.83 -3.62
CA CYS A 43 -19.74 -33.80 -2.84
C CYS A 43 -19.75 -32.68 -1.80
N THR A 44 -18.61 -32.38 -1.16
CA THR A 44 -18.51 -31.23 -0.24
C THR A 44 -18.65 -29.89 -0.96
N ILE A 45 -18.10 -29.75 -2.16
CA ILE A 45 -18.24 -28.53 -2.98
C ILE A 45 -19.70 -28.37 -3.45
N GLU A 46 -20.36 -29.46 -3.84
CA GLU A 46 -21.76 -29.45 -4.28
C GLU A 46 -22.77 -29.45 -3.11
N SER A 47 -22.31 -29.52 -1.86
CA SER A 47 -23.15 -29.69 -0.66
C SER A 47 -24.11 -30.88 -0.74
N LYS A 48 -23.66 -32.00 -1.34
CA LYS A 48 -24.39 -33.27 -1.44
C LYS A 48 -23.90 -34.28 -0.41
N GLU A 49 -24.74 -35.26 -0.07
CA GLU A 49 -24.33 -36.38 0.78
C GLU A 49 -23.18 -37.18 0.15
N ALA A 50 -22.26 -37.65 0.98
CA ALA A 50 -21.09 -38.39 0.54
C ALA A 50 -21.50 -39.75 -0.04
N VAL A 51 -21.29 -39.91 -1.35
CA VAL A 51 -21.59 -41.17 -2.05
C VAL A 51 -20.42 -42.14 -1.88
N ASN A 52 -20.72 -43.37 -1.46
CA ASN A 52 -19.72 -44.44 -1.39
C ASN A 52 -19.52 -45.06 -2.77
N THR A 53 -18.33 -44.89 -3.34
CA THR A 53 -17.95 -45.35 -4.68
C THR A 53 -17.92 -46.87 -4.79
N ARG A 54 -17.86 -47.59 -3.66
CA ARG A 54 -17.89 -49.07 -3.63
C ARG A 54 -19.29 -49.65 -3.92
N SER A 55 -20.36 -48.88 -3.71
CA SER A 55 -21.72 -49.33 -4.00
C SER A 55 -22.20 -48.98 -5.41
N GLU A 56 -21.47 -48.12 -6.14
CA GLU A 56 -21.80 -47.71 -7.51
C GLU A 56 -20.97 -48.48 -8.54
N ASN A 57 -21.53 -48.69 -9.74
CA ASN A 57 -20.73 -49.14 -10.88
C ASN A 57 -19.70 -48.05 -11.24
N ARG A 58 -18.43 -48.42 -11.42
CA ARG A 58 -17.33 -47.48 -11.73
C ARG A 58 -17.65 -46.55 -12.89
N GLU A 59 -18.31 -47.05 -13.94
CA GLU A 59 -18.71 -46.22 -15.09
C GLU A 59 -19.75 -45.14 -14.71
N MET A 60 -20.69 -45.48 -13.82
CA MET A 60 -21.70 -44.54 -13.33
C MET A 60 -21.06 -43.47 -12.44
N THR A 61 -20.12 -43.86 -11.57
CA THR A 61 -19.35 -42.93 -10.74
C THR A 61 -18.59 -41.93 -11.60
N ILE A 62 -17.90 -42.40 -12.64
CA ILE A 62 -17.08 -41.53 -13.49
C ILE A 62 -17.97 -40.60 -14.31
N LYS A 63 -19.09 -41.08 -14.85
CA LYS A 63 -20.08 -40.21 -15.52
C LYS A 63 -20.59 -39.11 -14.57
N ARG A 64 -20.87 -39.45 -13.31
CA ARG A 64 -21.27 -38.48 -12.28
C ARG A 64 -20.16 -37.45 -12.01
N LEU A 65 -18.92 -37.91 -11.80
CA LEU A 65 -17.78 -37.03 -11.56
C LEU A 65 -17.52 -36.11 -12.76
N LEU A 66 -17.54 -36.64 -13.99
CA LEU A 66 -17.35 -35.86 -15.21
C LEU A 66 -18.45 -34.81 -15.40
N ASN A 67 -19.71 -35.16 -15.10
CA ASN A 67 -20.80 -34.18 -15.14
C ASN A 67 -20.57 -33.04 -14.13
N SER A 68 -20.22 -33.38 -12.89
CA SER A 68 -19.84 -32.39 -11.87
C SER A 68 -18.67 -31.49 -12.32
N LEU A 69 -17.63 -32.08 -12.93
CA LEU A 69 -16.49 -31.33 -13.47
C LEU A 69 -16.87 -30.43 -14.66
N TYR A 70 -17.81 -30.87 -15.48
CA TYR A 70 -18.37 -30.08 -16.59
C TYR A 70 -19.14 -28.86 -16.07
N ILE A 71 -19.95 -29.02 -15.03
CA ILE A 71 -20.66 -27.92 -14.35
C ILE A 71 -19.67 -26.91 -13.78
N MET A 72 -18.59 -27.40 -13.17
CA MET A 72 -17.51 -26.56 -12.62
C MET A 72 -16.60 -25.93 -13.70
N LYS A 73 -16.78 -26.30 -14.97
CA LYS A 73 -15.97 -25.86 -16.13
C LYS A 73 -14.49 -26.20 -15.99
N TYR A 74 -14.19 -27.39 -15.45
CA TYR A 74 -12.82 -27.89 -15.42
C TYR A 74 -12.31 -28.17 -16.84
N ARG A 75 -11.06 -27.79 -17.13
CA ARG A 75 -10.37 -28.19 -18.36
C ARG A 75 -9.14 -29.03 -18.00
N PRO A 76 -9.02 -30.27 -18.51
CA PRO A 76 -7.87 -31.10 -18.22
C PRO A 76 -6.59 -30.52 -18.84
N PRO A 77 -5.42 -30.68 -18.17
CA PRO A 77 -4.13 -30.23 -18.71
C PRO A 77 -3.76 -30.86 -20.06
N SER A 78 -4.26 -32.07 -20.33
CA SER A 78 -4.06 -32.81 -21.59
C SER A 78 -4.92 -32.29 -22.75
N GLY A 79 -5.92 -31.45 -22.49
CA GLY A 79 -6.85 -30.95 -23.52
C GLY A 79 -7.88 -31.96 -24.04
N ASN A 80 -7.71 -33.26 -23.77
CA ASN A 80 -8.60 -34.33 -24.18
C ASN A 80 -9.50 -34.81 -23.03
N GLU A 81 -10.82 -34.74 -23.20
CA GLU A 81 -11.81 -35.21 -22.22
C GLU A 81 -11.86 -36.75 -22.13
N TYR A 82 -11.59 -37.45 -23.24
CA TYR A 82 -11.54 -38.91 -23.28
C TYR A 82 -10.40 -39.46 -22.43
N ASP A 83 -9.21 -38.86 -22.54
CA ASP A 83 -8.04 -39.24 -21.76
C ASP A 83 -8.28 -39.00 -20.26
N LEU A 84 -8.97 -37.91 -19.89
CA LEU A 84 -9.38 -37.67 -18.51
C LEU A 84 -10.34 -38.76 -18.00
N ALA A 85 -11.34 -39.16 -18.81
CA ALA A 85 -12.27 -40.22 -18.44
C ALA A 85 -11.54 -41.56 -18.21
N GLN A 86 -10.56 -41.89 -19.08
CA GLN A 86 -9.76 -43.10 -18.97
C GLN A 86 -8.82 -43.05 -17.75
N SER A 87 -8.13 -41.93 -17.50
CA SER A 87 -7.26 -41.77 -16.33
C SER A 87 -8.05 -41.77 -15.02
N LEU A 88 -9.27 -41.23 -15.00
CA LEU A 88 -10.17 -41.33 -13.85
C LEU A 88 -10.70 -42.76 -13.65
N PHE A 89 -10.92 -43.51 -14.74
CA PHE A 89 -11.31 -44.92 -14.68
C PHE A 89 -10.22 -45.80 -14.08
N LEU A 90 -8.97 -45.55 -14.46
CA LEU A 90 -7.79 -46.25 -13.94
C LEU A 90 -7.34 -45.73 -12.56
N GLY A 91 -7.85 -44.56 -12.14
CA GLY A 91 -7.48 -43.89 -10.88
C GLY A 91 -6.03 -43.42 -10.86
N GLU A 92 -5.53 -42.91 -11.98
CA GLU A 92 -4.15 -42.47 -12.11
C GLU A 92 -3.85 -41.22 -11.25
N LYS A 93 -2.81 -41.32 -10.41
CA LYS A 93 -2.35 -40.21 -9.55
C LYS A 93 -1.95 -38.96 -10.34
N SER A 94 -1.38 -39.14 -11.53
CA SER A 94 -0.97 -38.06 -12.43
C SER A 94 -2.13 -37.16 -12.86
N ALA A 95 -3.35 -37.69 -12.95
CA ALA A 95 -4.55 -36.94 -13.33
C ALA A 95 -5.35 -36.44 -12.11
N ILE A 96 -5.44 -37.23 -11.04
CA ILE A 96 -6.22 -36.89 -9.85
C ILE A 96 -5.55 -35.79 -9.01
N LEU A 97 -4.22 -35.79 -8.88
CA LEU A 97 -3.51 -34.79 -8.07
C LEU A 97 -3.69 -33.36 -8.59
N PRO A 98 -3.46 -33.06 -9.89
CA PRO A 98 -3.74 -31.73 -10.44
C PRO A 98 -5.22 -31.34 -10.33
N LEU A 99 -6.12 -32.32 -10.44
CA LEU A 99 -7.55 -32.09 -10.31
C LEU A 99 -7.93 -31.68 -8.88
N LEU A 100 -7.41 -32.39 -7.87
CA LEU A 100 -7.62 -32.03 -6.46
C LEU A 100 -7.00 -30.67 -6.14
N GLU A 101 -5.79 -30.40 -6.63
CA GLU A 101 -5.15 -29.09 -6.47
C GLU A 101 -6.05 -27.98 -7.01
N TRP A 102 -6.62 -28.16 -8.21
CA TRP A 102 -7.53 -27.18 -8.80
C TRP A 102 -8.82 -27.01 -8.00
N LEU A 103 -9.45 -28.11 -7.56
CA LEU A 103 -10.67 -28.07 -6.76
C LEU A 103 -10.48 -27.36 -5.42
N LEU A 104 -9.29 -27.52 -4.80
CA LEU A 104 -8.99 -26.95 -3.49
C LEU A 104 -8.54 -25.49 -3.57
N LYS A 105 -7.82 -25.10 -4.62
CA LYS A 105 -7.27 -23.74 -4.77
C LYS A 105 -8.32 -22.64 -4.85
N GLU A 106 -9.45 -22.90 -5.52
CA GLU A 106 -10.54 -21.91 -5.68
C GLU A 106 -11.89 -22.44 -5.15
N ARG A 107 -11.87 -23.10 -3.99
CA ARG A 107 -13.05 -23.75 -3.43
C ARG A 107 -14.29 -22.83 -3.36
N SER A 108 -14.14 -21.58 -2.90
CA SER A 108 -15.27 -20.66 -2.74
C SER A 108 -15.91 -20.25 -4.06
N THR A 109 -15.15 -20.19 -5.16
CA THR A 109 -15.69 -19.90 -6.49
C THR A 109 -16.39 -21.13 -7.06
N LEU A 110 -15.83 -22.32 -6.81
CA LEU A 110 -16.39 -23.60 -7.25
C LEU A 110 -17.68 -23.96 -6.51
N GLU A 111 -17.78 -23.67 -5.21
CA GLU A 111 -19.02 -23.81 -4.43
C GLU A 111 -20.12 -22.92 -5.00
N LYS A 112 -19.80 -21.65 -5.32
CA LYS A 112 -20.76 -20.75 -6.00
C LYS A 112 -21.18 -21.27 -7.37
N ARG A 113 -20.24 -21.78 -8.17
CA ARG A 113 -20.54 -22.35 -9.49
C ARG A 113 -21.38 -23.62 -9.41
N ALA A 114 -21.08 -24.52 -8.47
CA ALA A 114 -21.85 -25.73 -8.23
C ALA A 114 -23.28 -25.39 -7.80
N TYR A 115 -23.44 -24.42 -6.90
CA TYR A 115 -24.74 -23.90 -6.49
C TYR A 115 -25.51 -23.31 -7.68
N LEU A 116 -24.89 -22.42 -8.46
CA LEU A 116 -25.52 -21.80 -9.61
C LEU A 116 -25.83 -22.81 -10.72
N GLY A 117 -24.97 -23.80 -10.94
CA GLY A 117 -25.17 -24.86 -11.94
C GLY A 117 -26.42 -25.68 -11.68
N ARG A 118 -26.79 -25.92 -10.42
CA ARG A 118 -28.03 -26.61 -10.06
C ARG A 118 -29.29 -25.90 -10.59
N TYR A 119 -29.27 -24.57 -10.68
CA TYR A 119 -30.43 -23.76 -11.03
C TYR A 119 -30.36 -23.17 -12.44
N LEU A 120 -29.16 -22.88 -12.97
CA LEU A 120 -28.97 -22.17 -14.24
C LEU A 120 -28.77 -23.09 -15.45
N ILE A 121 -28.56 -24.40 -15.26
CA ILE A 121 -28.49 -25.34 -16.38
C ILE A 121 -29.92 -25.53 -16.91
N LYS A 122 -30.15 -25.05 -18.13
CA LYS A 122 -31.45 -25.15 -18.80
C LYS A 122 -31.79 -26.62 -19.04
N ILE A 123 -33.06 -26.96 -18.78
CA ILE A 123 -33.61 -28.25 -19.18
C ILE A 123 -33.78 -28.21 -20.71
N GLU A 124 -33.12 -29.12 -21.41
CA GLU A 124 -33.28 -29.24 -22.86
C GLU A 124 -34.66 -29.85 -23.17
N VAL A 125 -35.57 -29.05 -23.71
CA VAL A 125 -36.89 -29.53 -24.16
C VAL A 125 -36.75 -30.14 -25.56
N PRO A 126 -37.07 -31.44 -25.72
CA PRO A 126 -37.02 -32.11 -27.01
C PRO A 126 -37.86 -31.39 -28.07
N PRO A 127 -37.38 -31.27 -29.32
CA PRO A 127 -38.06 -30.51 -30.37
C PRO A 127 -39.46 -31.05 -30.71
N ALA A 128 -39.75 -32.32 -30.42
CA ALA A 128 -41.08 -32.93 -30.60
C ALA A 128 -42.16 -32.35 -29.68
N LEU A 129 -41.79 -31.78 -28.53
CA LEU A 129 -42.70 -31.21 -27.53
C LEU A 129 -42.86 -29.68 -27.66
N ARG A 130 -42.12 -29.04 -28.57
CA ARG A 130 -42.19 -27.59 -28.79
C ARG A 130 -43.44 -27.13 -29.53
N GLY A 131 -44.22 -28.03 -30.12
CA GLY A 131 -45.45 -27.66 -30.85
C GLY A 131 -46.66 -27.42 -29.95
N ASP A 132 -46.57 -27.66 -28.64
CA ASP A 132 -47.67 -27.47 -27.69
C ASP A 132 -47.60 -26.07 -27.07
N SER A 133 -48.58 -25.22 -27.39
CA SER A 133 -48.68 -23.83 -26.94
C SER A 133 -48.59 -23.67 -25.42
N ASN A 134 -49.12 -24.63 -24.65
CA ASN A 134 -49.07 -24.57 -23.19
C ASN A 134 -47.66 -24.83 -22.63
N LEU A 135 -46.86 -25.65 -23.32
CA LEU A 135 -45.48 -25.93 -22.93
C LEU A 135 -44.55 -24.76 -23.27
N GLU A 136 -44.82 -24.04 -24.36
CA GLU A 136 -44.09 -22.81 -24.70
C GLU A 136 -44.32 -21.72 -23.65
N GLU A 137 -45.57 -21.46 -23.26
CA GLU A 137 -45.88 -20.49 -22.18
C GLU A 137 -45.21 -20.85 -20.85
N LEU A 138 -45.19 -22.15 -20.48
CA LEU A 138 -44.51 -22.61 -19.27
C LEU A 138 -42.98 -22.44 -19.36
N PHE A 139 -42.41 -22.65 -20.55
CA PHE A 139 -40.98 -22.45 -20.79
C PHE A 139 -40.59 -20.97 -20.71
N GLU A 140 -41.40 -20.06 -21.26
CA GLU A 140 -41.21 -18.62 -21.11
C GLU A 140 -41.26 -18.18 -19.65
N ASN A 141 -42.24 -18.67 -18.88
CA ASN A 141 -42.32 -18.42 -17.43
C ASN A 141 -41.08 -18.94 -16.68
N TYR A 142 -40.57 -20.11 -17.06
CA TYR A 142 -39.31 -20.65 -16.52
C TYR A 142 -38.10 -19.77 -16.86
N GLU A 143 -37.99 -19.26 -18.09
CA GLU A 143 -36.90 -18.35 -18.47
C GLU A 143 -36.97 -17.02 -17.73
N GLN A 144 -38.18 -16.47 -17.52
CA GLN A 144 -38.37 -15.28 -16.70
C GLN A 144 -37.94 -15.53 -15.24
N LEU A 145 -38.32 -16.68 -14.67
CA LEU A 145 -37.93 -17.03 -13.30
C LEU A 145 -36.41 -17.19 -13.17
N LEU A 146 -35.74 -17.74 -14.19
CA LEU A 146 -34.27 -17.81 -14.24
C LEU A 146 -33.61 -16.43 -14.21
N GLU A 147 -34.14 -15.45 -14.96
CA GLU A 147 -33.60 -14.09 -14.94
C GLU A 147 -33.83 -13.42 -13.58
N THR A 148 -35.03 -13.53 -13.00
CA THR A 148 -35.28 -12.99 -11.64
C THR A 148 -34.35 -13.60 -10.58
N PHE A 149 -34.05 -14.90 -10.69
CA PHE A 149 -33.09 -15.56 -9.81
C PHE A 149 -31.66 -15.00 -9.97
N LYS A 150 -31.21 -14.76 -11.22
CA LYS A 150 -29.89 -14.16 -11.47
C LYS A 150 -29.77 -12.79 -10.83
N ASP A 151 -30.79 -11.95 -10.97
CA ASP A 151 -30.77 -10.60 -10.43
C ASP A 151 -30.81 -10.59 -8.90
N ALA A 152 -31.70 -11.37 -8.29
CA ALA A 152 -31.75 -11.54 -6.83
C ALA A 152 -30.43 -12.08 -6.25
N HIS A 153 -29.81 -13.05 -6.93
CA HIS A 153 -28.51 -13.59 -6.51
C HIS A 153 -27.38 -12.56 -6.64
N ARG A 154 -27.38 -11.74 -7.71
CA ARG A 154 -26.41 -10.64 -7.88
C ARG A 154 -26.55 -9.60 -6.78
N GLU A 155 -27.77 -9.18 -6.46
CA GLU A 155 -28.05 -8.23 -5.38
C GLU A 155 -27.56 -8.76 -4.02
N ARG A 156 -27.85 -10.04 -3.71
CA ARG A 156 -27.35 -10.69 -2.49
C ARG A 156 -25.83 -10.68 -2.39
N GLU A 157 -25.12 -10.99 -3.48
CA GLU A 157 -23.64 -10.98 -3.50
C GLU A 157 -23.07 -9.57 -3.33
N GLN A 158 -23.73 -8.55 -3.89
CA GLN A 158 -23.36 -7.14 -3.66
C GLN A 158 -23.49 -6.78 -2.17
N HIS A 159 -24.60 -7.16 -1.53
CA HIS A 159 -24.78 -6.92 -0.09
C HIS A 159 -23.78 -7.69 0.78
N LEU A 160 -23.47 -8.94 0.43
CA LEU A 160 -22.52 -9.75 1.19
C LEU A 160 -21.10 -9.17 1.12
N SER A 161 -20.67 -8.69 -0.05
CA SER A 161 -19.38 -8.04 -0.20
C SER A 161 -19.30 -6.70 0.55
N ALA A 162 -20.41 -5.94 0.63
CA ALA A 162 -20.49 -4.72 1.43
C ALA A 162 -20.54 -4.99 2.95
N GLY A 163 -21.10 -6.13 3.38
CA GLY A 163 -21.34 -6.46 4.79
C GLY A 163 -20.10 -6.86 5.60
N SER A 164 -18.97 -7.14 4.95
CA SER A 164 -17.74 -7.62 5.60
C SER A 164 -17.18 -6.63 6.65
N ASN A 165 -17.50 -5.34 6.54
CA ASN A 165 -17.00 -4.30 7.45
C ASN A 165 -17.78 -4.19 8.78
N THR A 166 -18.94 -4.86 8.91
CA THR A 166 -19.81 -4.69 10.08
C THR A 166 -19.28 -5.38 11.34
N GLY A 167 -18.49 -6.44 11.20
CA GLY A 167 -17.88 -7.17 12.32
C GLY A 167 -16.78 -6.36 13.01
N GLU A 168 -15.89 -5.74 12.22
CA GLU A 168 -14.82 -4.86 12.72
C GLU A 168 -15.42 -3.63 13.40
N LEU A 169 -16.40 -2.98 12.78
CA LEU A 169 -17.11 -1.84 13.39
C LEU A 169 -17.79 -2.20 14.71
N ARG A 170 -18.34 -3.41 14.85
CA ARG A 170 -18.92 -3.87 16.13
C ARG A 170 -17.82 -4.11 17.18
N GLY A 171 -16.67 -4.64 16.77
CA GLY A 171 -15.50 -4.79 17.63
C GLY A 171 -14.98 -3.44 18.14
N ASP A 172 -14.79 -2.48 17.23
CA ASP A 172 -14.36 -1.13 17.53
C ASP A 172 -15.35 -0.40 18.44
N LEU A 173 -16.66 -0.52 18.17
CA LEU A 173 -17.69 0.04 19.04
C LEU A 173 -17.58 -0.50 20.47
N ALA A 174 -17.38 -1.82 20.64
CA ALA A 174 -17.21 -2.42 21.95
C ALA A 174 -15.93 -1.94 22.66
N VAL A 175 -14.85 -1.68 21.91
CA VAL A 175 -13.63 -1.08 22.48
C VAL A 175 -13.90 0.36 22.92
N MET A 176 -14.52 1.17 22.07
CA MET A 176 -14.88 2.57 22.39
C MET A 176 -15.83 2.67 23.58
N GLU A 177 -16.77 1.73 23.73
CA GLU A 177 -17.68 1.67 24.87
C GLU A 177 -16.93 1.39 26.18
N ARG A 178 -15.99 0.43 26.18
CA ARG A 178 -15.15 0.16 27.35
C ARG A 178 -14.28 1.37 27.70
N GLU A 179 -13.67 2.01 26.72
CA GLU A 179 -12.87 3.23 26.95
C GLU A 179 -13.72 4.36 27.54
N ARG A 180 -14.94 4.55 27.02
CA ARG A 180 -15.90 5.53 27.56
C ARG A 180 -16.22 5.24 29.02
N GLU A 181 -16.46 3.98 29.38
CA GLU A 181 -16.73 3.58 30.77
C GLU A 181 -15.55 3.84 31.70
N ILE A 182 -14.32 3.50 31.27
CA ILE A 182 -13.10 3.77 32.04
C ILE A 182 -12.92 5.28 32.28
N VAL A 183 -13.09 6.09 31.23
CA VAL A 183 -12.97 7.55 31.34
C VAL A 183 -14.07 8.11 32.24
N ALA A 184 -15.31 7.65 32.10
CA ALA A 184 -16.43 8.08 32.94
C ALA A 184 -16.19 7.73 34.41
N ALA A 185 -15.72 6.52 34.72
CA ALA A 185 -15.39 6.09 36.06
C ALA A 185 -14.25 6.94 36.67
N LYS A 186 -13.22 7.25 35.88
CA LYS A 186 -12.11 8.11 36.31
C LYS A 186 -12.55 9.55 36.58
N VAL A 187 -13.42 10.10 35.71
CA VAL A 187 -14.01 11.43 35.91
C VAL A 187 -14.88 11.45 37.16
N ALA A 188 -15.74 10.46 37.38
CA ALA A 188 -16.57 10.36 38.57
C ALA A 188 -15.73 10.28 39.86
N THR A 189 -14.65 9.49 39.83
CA THR A 189 -13.71 9.38 40.97
C THR A 189 -13.02 10.71 41.24
N LEU A 190 -12.56 11.43 40.21
CA LEU A 190 -11.92 12.74 40.37
C LEU A 190 -12.89 13.83 40.85
N GLN A 191 -14.13 13.81 40.36
CA GLN A 191 -15.19 14.71 40.81
C GLN A 191 -15.48 14.50 42.30
N LYS A 192 -15.68 13.24 42.71
CA LYS A 192 -15.95 12.86 44.10
C LYS A 192 -14.79 13.19 45.04
N THR A 193 -13.55 12.91 44.64
CA THR A 193 -12.38 13.09 45.52
C THR A 193 -11.86 14.52 45.60
N ARG A 194 -12.00 15.33 44.54
CA ARG A 194 -11.35 16.66 44.46
C ARG A 194 -12.29 17.84 44.26
N VAL A 195 -13.52 17.63 43.79
CA VAL A 195 -14.41 18.73 43.39
C VAL A 195 -15.55 18.97 44.39
N GLU A 196 -16.10 17.91 44.99
CA GLU A 196 -17.28 18.00 45.88
C GLU A 196 -17.04 18.76 47.20
N GLY A 197 -15.79 19.07 47.56
CA GLY A 197 -15.44 19.77 48.81
C GLY A 197 -15.63 21.30 48.82
N SER A 198 -15.80 21.98 47.68
CA SER A 198 -15.97 23.45 47.67
C SER A 198 -16.63 24.01 46.40
N LYS A 199 -17.63 24.89 46.56
CA LYS A 199 -18.29 25.61 45.44
C LYS A 199 -17.33 26.51 44.65
N ALA A 200 -16.22 26.94 45.26
CA ALA A 200 -15.17 27.71 44.57
C ALA A 200 -14.45 26.88 43.47
N ASN A 201 -14.40 25.55 43.62
CA ASN A 201 -13.77 24.66 42.66
C ASN A 201 -14.56 24.58 41.35
N ALA A 202 -15.90 24.70 41.40
CA ALA A 202 -16.73 24.69 40.18
C ALA A 202 -16.47 25.92 39.29
N ALA A 203 -16.36 27.12 39.89
CA ALA A 203 -16.03 28.34 39.16
C ALA A 203 -14.59 28.32 38.60
N LEU A 204 -13.64 27.78 39.37
CA LEU A 204 -12.27 27.56 38.91
C LEU A 204 -12.21 26.59 37.72
N LEU A 205 -12.93 25.47 37.78
CA LEU A 205 -13.00 24.49 36.70
C LEU A 205 -13.57 25.08 35.42
N ALA A 206 -14.61 25.92 35.51
CA ALA A 206 -15.16 26.63 34.35
C ALA A 206 -14.11 27.55 33.71
N ARG A 207 -13.34 28.28 34.52
CA ARG A 207 -12.26 29.16 34.04
C ARG A 207 -11.08 28.38 33.45
N VAL A 208 -10.71 27.25 34.04
CA VAL A 208 -9.69 26.33 33.51
C VAL A 208 -10.14 25.69 32.20
N LYS A 209 -11.42 25.30 32.09
CA LYS A 209 -12.01 24.79 30.84
C LYS A 209 -11.93 25.85 29.74
N ALA A 210 -12.33 27.09 30.03
CA ALA A 210 -12.23 28.20 29.08
C ALA A 210 -10.77 28.47 28.66
N LEU A 211 -9.82 28.41 29.60
CA LEU A 211 -8.39 28.54 29.30
C LEU A 211 -7.89 27.40 28.41
N ARG A 212 -8.31 26.15 28.67
CA ARG A 212 -7.96 24.97 27.86
C ARG A 212 -8.49 25.10 26.43
N GLU A 213 -9.75 25.50 26.28
CA GLU A 213 -10.37 25.73 24.98
C GLU A 213 -9.68 26.86 24.22
N SER A 214 -9.35 27.96 24.89
CA SER A 214 -8.59 29.05 24.29
C SER A 214 -7.19 28.60 23.83
N ARG A 215 -6.49 27.77 24.62
CA ARG A 215 -5.19 27.21 24.23
C ARG A 215 -5.30 26.26 23.04
N ALA A 216 -6.28 25.37 23.04
CA ALA A 216 -6.52 24.45 21.92
C ALA A 216 -6.82 25.21 20.62
N LYS A 217 -7.65 26.28 20.68
CA LYS A 217 -7.90 27.17 19.54
C LYS A 217 -6.61 27.86 19.07
N ARG A 218 -5.79 28.37 19.99
CA ARG A 218 -4.48 28.96 19.65
C ARG A 218 -3.59 27.96 18.94
N ASP A 219 -3.50 26.73 19.44
CA ASP A 219 -2.65 25.69 18.84
C ASP A 219 -3.15 25.27 17.45
N MET A 220 -4.48 25.12 17.27
CA MET A 220 -5.09 24.89 15.95
C MET A 220 -4.75 26.02 14.96
N LEU A 221 -4.87 27.28 15.39
CA LEU A 221 -4.54 28.43 14.54
C LEU A 221 -3.05 28.49 14.20
N LEU A 222 -2.17 28.13 15.13
CA LEU A 222 -0.73 28.06 14.87
C LEU A 222 -0.39 26.94 13.89
N GLU A 223 -1.03 25.78 14.01
CA GLU A 223 -0.86 24.68 13.06
C GLU A 223 -1.39 25.07 11.67
N GLN A 224 -2.57 25.69 11.59
CA GLN A 224 -3.11 26.21 10.33
C GLN A 224 -2.18 27.26 9.71
N LYS A 225 -1.65 28.20 10.52
CA LYS A 225 -0.68 29.19 10.06
C LYS A 225 0.58 28.51 9.51
N ALA A 226 1.13 27.52 10.21
CA ALA A 226 2.30 26.78 9.75
C ALA A 226 2.03 26.06 8.42
N ARG A 227 0.87 25.40 8.29
CA ARG A 227 0.44 24.75 7.04
C ARG A 227 0.32 25.76 5.89
N LEU A 228 -0.32 26.90 6.13
CA LEU A 228 -0.45 27.95 5.12
C LEU A 228 0.90 28.54 4.72
N GLN A 229 1.81 28.73 5.67
CA GLN A 229 3.17 29.17 5.39
C GLN A 229 3.93 28.16 4.52
N THR A 230 3.82 26.86 4.81
CA THR A 230 4.43 25.82 3.98
C THR A 230 3.84 25.81 2.57
N THR A 231 2.52 25.92 2.43
CA THR A 231 1.88 25.95 1.10
C THR A 231 2.25 27.20 0.31
N CYS A 232 2.36 28.37 0.96
CA CYS A 232 2.82 29.59 0.28
C CYS A 232 4.25 29.41 -0.26
N VAL A 233 5.16 28.87 0.56
CA VAL A 233 6.55 28.62 0.13
C VAL A 233 6.60 27.59 -1.01
N GLU A 234 5.75 26.57 -1.00
CA GLU A 234 5.63 25.60 -2.10
C GLU A 234 5.15 26.26 -3.39
N MET A 235 4.13 27.11 -3.31
CA MET A 235 3.61 27.85 -4.47
C MET A 235 4.63 28.85 -5.01
N GLU A 236 5.35 29.57 -4.14
CA GLU A 236 6.45 30.45 -4.53
C GLU A 236 7.57 29.68 -5.26
N ARG A 237 7.93 28.49 -4.77
CA ARG A 237 8.91 27.61 -5.44
C ARG A 237 8.41 27.14 -6.80
N PHE A 238 7.13 26.79 -6.91
CA PHE A 238 6.52 26.39 -8.18
C PHE A 238 6.55 27.53 -9.20
N VAL A 239 6.17 28.75 -8.79
CA VAL A 239 6.24 29.96 -9.62
C VAL A 239 7.69 30.24 -10.05
N ALA A 240 8.66 30.15 -9.13
CA ALA A 240 10.07 30.35 -9.47
C ALA A 240 10.58 29.33 -10.51
N ARG A 241 10.18 28.06 -10.39
CA ARG A 241 10.58 26.99 -11.30
C ARG A 241 9.96 27.16 -12.69
N THR A 242 8.69 27.51 -12.76
CA THR A 242 8.00 27.78 -14.03
C THR A 242 8.55 29.02 -14.72
N LYS A 243 8.83 30.11 -13.98
CA LYS A 243 9.55 31.30 -14.49
C LYS A 243 10.92 30.93 -15.06
N GLN A 244 11.67 30.06 -14.37
CA GLN A 244 12.97 29.58 -14.87
C GLN A 244 12.83 28.80 -16.19
N GLN A 245 11.86 27.89 -16.30
CA GLN A 245 11.60 27.14 -17.53
C GLN A 245 11.22 28.06 -18.70
N VAL A 246 10.42 29.10 -18.44
CA VAL A 246 10.09 30.12 -19.45
C VAL A 246 11.33 30.90 -19.89
N ALA A 247 12.20 31.28 -18.95
CA ALA A 247 13.45 31.97 -19.27
C ALA A 247 14.41 31.09 -20.08
N GLU A 248 14.51 29.80 -19.75
CA GLU A 248 15.30 28.82 -20.51
C GLU A 248 14.73 28.61 -21.92
N ALA A 249 13.42 28.48 -22.07
CA ALA A 249 12.77 28.38 -23.37
C ALA A 249 13.01 29.64 -24.24
N ARG A 250 12.95 30.84 -23.63
CA ARG A 250 13.29 32.11 -24.31
C ARG A 250 14.76 32.17 -24.72
N ARG A 251 15.69 31.69 -23.88
CA ARG A 251 17.11 31.60 -24.25
C ARG A 251 17.36 30.55 -25.33
N ALA A 252 16.64 29.43 -25.30
CA ALA A 252 16.71 28.40 -26.33
C ALA A 252 16.22 28.93 -27.69
N ALA A 253 15.25 29.86 -27.70
CA ALA A 253 14.82 30.58 -28.91
C ALA A 253 15.88 31.57 -29.43
N HIS A 254 16.85 31.99 -28.60
CA HIS A 254 17.92 32.91 -28.96
C HIS A 254 19.26 32.17 -29.16
N GLY A 255 19.38 31.49 -30.31
CA GLY A 255 20.67 31.21 -30.96
C GLY A 255 21.61 30.18 -30.30
N VAL A 256 21.14 29.37 -29.35
CA VAL A 256 21.96 28.26 -28.82
C VAL A 256 21.87 27.06 -29.76
N THR A 257 23.02 26.47 -30.12
CA THR A 257 23.02 25.24 -30.93
C THR A 257 22.32 24.10 -30.18
N PRO A 258 21.48 23.28 -30.84
CA PRO A 258 20.78 22.16 -30.21
C PRO A 258 21.71 21.20 -29.45
N GLN A 259 22.96 21.03 -29.93
CA GLN A 259 23.98 20.20 -29.26
C GLN A 259 24.45 20.79 -27.93
N GLY A 260 24.65 22.12 -27.84
CA GLY A 260 25.03 22.77 -26.59
C GLY A 260 23.90 22.78 -25.56
N LEU A 261 22.64 22.79 -26.02
CA LEU A 261 21.47 22.62 -25.14
C LEU A 261 21.39 21.21 -24.57
N LEU A 262 21.59 20.20 -25.41
CA LEU A 262 21.55 18.80 -25.01
C LEU A 262 22.65 18.51 -23.98
N GLN A 263 23.87 18.99 -24.21
CA GLN A 263 24.98 18.82 -23.26
C GLN A 263 24.69 19.47 -21.89
N ARG A 264 24.12 20.67 -21.86
CA ARG A 264 23.71 21.32 -20.60
C ARG A 264 22.58 20.57 -19.89
N ALA A 265 21.58 20.10 -20.64
CA ALA A 265 20.49 19.32 -20.09
C ALA A 265 21.00 18.00 -19.48
N GLU A 266 21.94 17.31 -20.14
CA GLU A 266 22.59 16.12 -19.61
C GLU A 266 23.39 16.42 -18.33
N GLU A 267 24.11 17.55 -18.27
CA GLU A 267 24.83 17.97 -17.07
C GLU A 267 23.87 18.30 -15.91
N GLU A 268 22.75 18.98 -16.18
CA GLU A 268 21.72 19.25 -15.19
C GLU A 268 20.98 18.00 -14.72
N GLU A 269 20.74 17.04 -15.61
CA GLU A 269 20.15 15.74 -15.29
C GLU A 269 21.09 14.95 -14.37
N LYS A 270 22.40 14.90 -14.68
CA LYS A 270 23.40 14.24 -13.82
C LYS A 270 23.47 14.87 -12.43
N VAL A 271 23.47 16.20 -12.34
CA VAL A 271 23.45 16.92 -11.05
C VAL A 271 22.14 16.68 -10.29
N SER A 272 21.00 16.72 -10.98
CA SER A 272 19.68 16.49 -10.37
C SER A 272 19.53 15.06 -9.86
N THR A 273 20.03 14.09 -10.61
CA THR A 273 20.04 12.67 -10.24
C THR A 273 20.89 12.44 -8.99
N TYR A 274 22.08 13.06 -8.91
CA TYR A 274 22.91 13.00 -7.70
C TYR A 274 22.20 13.60 -6.47
N ILE A 275 21.58 14.78 -6.62
CA ILE A 275 20.88 15.44 -5.51
C ILE A 275 19.68 14.60 -5.05
N ALA A 276 18.89 14.07 -5.98
CA ALA A 276 17.68 13.31 -5.69
C ALA A 276 17.96 11.92 -5.09
N ASN A 277 18.99 11.22 -5.57
CA ASN A 277 19.25 9.84 -5.18
C ASN A 277 20.24 9.72 -4.01
N GLU A 278 21.21 10.63 -3.90
CA GLU A 278 22.26 10.53 -2.89
C GLU A 278 22.10 11.58 -1.78
N LYS A 279 22.07 12.88 -2.12
CA LYS A 279 22.13 13.97 -1.12
C LYS A 279 20.85 14.11 -0.29
N ILE A 280 19.70 14.34 -0.93
CA ILE A 280 18.42 14.57 -0.21
C ILE A 280 18.05 13.36 0.67
N PRO A 281 18.15 12.10 0.20
CA PRO A 281 17.83 10.96 1.05
C PRO A 281 18.78 10.80 2.24
N ALA A 282 20.07 11.11 2.08
CA ALA A 282 21.03 11.09 3.19
C ALA A 282 20.69 12.16 4.25
N ASP A 283 20.42 13.38 3.81
CA ASP A 283 20.02 14.49 4.69
C ASP A 283 18.68 14.20 5.40
N MET A 284 17.70 13.65 4.68
CA MET A 284 16.42 13.24 5.27
C MET A 284 16.59 12.14 6.31
N LYS A 285 17.42 11.12 6.05
CA LYS A 285 17.70 10.05 7.02
C LYS A 285 18.37 10.62 8.28
N SER A 286 19.36 11.50 8.12
CA SER A 286 20.03 12.18 9.24
C SER A 286 19.06 13.06 10.05
N GLY A 287 18.17 13.80 9.39
CA GLY A 287 17.13 14.58 10.06
C GLY A 287 16.09 13.71 10.77
N GLN A 288 15.68 12.59 10.17
CA GLN A 288 14.76 11.63 10.77
C GLN A 288 15.35 10.99 12.03
N THR A 289 16.62 10.59 12.03
CA THR A 289 17.28 10.04 13.22
C THR A 289 17.40 11.07 14.33
N GLN A 290 17.71 12.33 14.01
CA GLN A 290 17.70 13.44 14.98
C GLN A 290 16.31 13.65 15.59
N LEU A 291 15.25 13.68 14.77
CA LEU A 291 13.87 13.83 15.25
C LEU A 291 13.41 12.64 16.10
N GLN A 292 13.78 11.42 15.72
CA GLN A 292 13.51 10.22 16.52
C GLN A 292 14.19 10.31 17.88
N LEU A 293 15.46 10.69 17.93
CA LEU A 293 16.21 10.88 19.17
C LEU A 293 15.57 11.97 20.06
N LEU A 294 15.21 13.12 19.47
CA LEU A 294 14.55 14.20 20.22
C LEU A 294 13.16 13.79 20.74
N ARG A 295 12.41 13.00 19.99
CA ARG A 295 11.13 12.44 20.45
C ARG A 295 11.33 11.44 21.57
N GLU A 296 12.34 10.58 21.46
CA GLU A 296 12.70 9.61 22.49
C GLU A 296 13.09 10.33 23.79
N VAL A 297 13.98 11.32 23.70
CA VAL A 297 14.38 12.16 24.84
C VAL A 297 13.19 12.93 25.44
N ALA A 298 12.28 13.45 24.62
CA ALA A 298 11.07 14.12 25.11
C ALA A 298 10.07 13.16 25.77
N SER A 299 10.06 11.89 25.38
CA SER A 299 9.20 10.85 25.95
C SER A 299 9.78 10.24 27.24
N GLN A 300 11.11 10.29 27.41
CA GLN A 300 11.79 9.82 28.61
C GLN A 300 11.77 10.93 29.68
N THR A 301 11.02 10.73 30.76
CA THR A 301 10.75 11.81 31.73
C THR A 301 11.89 12.14 32.70
N CYS A 302 13.03 11.43 32.70
CA CYS A 302 14.11 11.68 33.67
C CYS A 302 15.51 11.28 33.15
N LEU A 303 16.07 11.97 32.16
CA LEU A 303 17.51 11.91 31.90
C LEU A 303 18.24 12.83 32.89
N THR A 304 18.96 12.24 33.86
CA THR A 304 19.75 13.03 34.82
C THR A 304 21.08 13.39 34.16
N ARG A 305 21.67 14.55 34.51
CA ARG A 305 23.01 14.95 33.99
C ARG A 305 24.10 13.90 34.26
N SER A 306 23.90 13.06 35.28
CA SER A 306 24.75 11.90 35.59
C SER A 306 24.68 10.81 34.52
N ASP A 307 23.49 10.53 33.97
CA ASP A 307 23.28 9.46 32.98
C ASP A 307 23.90 9.85 31.63
N LEU A 308 23.77 11.13 31.25
CA LEU A 308 24.47 11.70 30.09
C LEU A 308 25.99 11.64 30.27
N ALA A 309 26.52 11.94 31.46
CA ALA A 309 27.94 11.84 31.74
C ALA A 309 28.47 10.39 31.66
N GLN A 310 27.66 9.40 32.09
CA GLN A 310 28.01 7.99 31.94
C GLN A 310 28.02 7.55 30.47
N VAL A 311 27.03 7.96 29.68
CA VAL A 311 27.00 7.67 28.22
C VAL A 311 28.17 8.36 27.52
N GLU A 312 28.50 9.61 27.85
CA GLU A 312 29.69 10.28 27.32
C GLU A 312 30.98 9.55 27.69
N GLN A 313 31.10 9.06 28.92
CA GLN A 313 32.26 8.29 29.36
C GLN A 313 32.36 6.95 28.62
N GLN A 314 31.24 6.27 28.40
CA GLN A 314 31.18 5.05 27.59
C GLN A 314 31.55 5.33 26.13
N VAL A 315 31.04 6.41 25.53
CA VAL A 315 31.41 6.81 24.15
C VAL A 315 32.90 7.12 24.05
N ARG A 316 33.49 7.81 25.04
CA ARG A 316 34.94 8.07 25.09
C ARG A 316 35.75 6.79 25.24
N ALA A 317 35.33 5.88 26.11
CA ALA A 317 35.97 4.59 26.30
C ALA A 317 35.93 3.74 25.02
N LEU A 318 34.75 3.58 24.41
CA LEU A 318 34.60 2.86 23.13
C LEU A 318 35.37 3.54 22.00
N SER A 319 35.36 4.87 21.92
CA SER A 319 36.15 5.59 20.90
C SER A 319 37.64 5.36 21.09
N SER A 320 38.13 5.32 22.34
CA SER A 320 39.52 4.99 22.63
C SER A 320 39.87 3.54 22.29
N GLU A 321 38.95 2.61 22.54
CA GLU A 321 39.11 1.19 22.19
C GLU A 321 39.11 0.99 20.67
N VAL A 322 38.19 1.65 19.96
CA VAL A 322 38.15 1.66 18.49
C VAL A 322 39.44 2.25 17.93
N ASN A 323 39.95 3.35 18.49
CA ASN A 323 41.22 3.93 18.07
C ASN A 323 42.40 2.99 18.36
N ALA A 324 42.44 2.33 19.51
CA ALA A 324 43.47 1.34 19.84
C ALA A 324 43.40 0.11 18.92
N LEU A 325 42.20 -0.35 18.54
CA LEU A 325 42.00 -1.42 17.57
C LEU A 325 42.39 -0.99 16.15
N LEU A 326 42.12 0.26 15.77
CA LEU A 326 42.58 0.85 14.51
C LEU A 326 44.11 0.95 14.49
N GLU A 327 44.75 1.43 15.55
CA GLU A 327 46.21 1.49 15.67
C GLU A 327 46.83 0.10 15.61
N ARG A 328 46.25 -0.89 16.32
CA ARG A 328 46.70 -2.28 16.27
C ARG A 328 46.53 -2.89 14.88
N ARG A 329 45.44 -2.55 14.18
CA ARG A 329 45.21 -2.96 12.79
C ARG A 329 46.20 -2.30 11.83
N MET A 330 46.50 -1.02 12.01
CA MET A 330 47.49 -0.29 11.21
C MET A 330 48.92 -0.76 11.48
N ALA A 331 49.23 -1.19 12.71
CA ALA A 331 50.53 -1.74 13.10
C ALA A 331 50.72 -3.21 12.65
N ALA A 332 49.63 -3.98 12.50
CA ALA A 332 49.65 -5.36 12.02
C ALA A 332 49.41 -5.50 10.50
N ALA A 333 49.01 -4.42 9.81
CA ALA A 333 48.84 -4.42 8.37
C ALA A 333 50.19 -4.24 7.68
N ASP A 334 50.61 -5.25 6.91
CA ASP A 334 51.80 -5.18 6.07
C ASP A 334 51.56 -4.17 4.93
N PRO A 335 52.47 -3.21 4.66
CA PRO A 335 52.29 -2.18 3.61
C PRO A 335 52.07 -2.75 2.20
N ALA A 336 52.40 -4.02 1.96
CA ALA A 336 52.20 -4.72 0.70
C ALA A 336 50.77 -5.25 0.50
N ASP A 337 50.03 -5.50 1.58
CA ASP A 337 48.67 -6.06 1.55
C ASP A 337 47.59 -4.96 1.61
N ASP A 338 47.97 -3.75 2.03
CA ASP A 338 47.05 -2.61 2.18
C ASP A 338 46.87 -1.78 0.89
N LYS A 339 46.62 -2.46 -0.23
CA LYS A 339 46.38 -1.80 -1.53
C LYS A 339 45.09 -0.98 -1.56
N LEU A 340 44.15 -1.25 -0.65
CA LEU A 340 42.82 -0.62 -0.63
C LEU A 340 42.78 0.69 0.16
N THR A 341 43.63 0.89 1.16
CA THR A 341 43.67 2.14 1.93
C THR A 341 43.93 3.40 1.11
N PRO A 342 44.88 3.45 0.14
CA PRO A 342 45.02 4.63 -0.71
C PRO A 342 43.77 4.89 -1.56
N PHE A 343 43.08 3.85 -2.05
CA PHE A 343 41.81 4.02 -2.77
C PHE A 343 40.67 4.51 -1.88
N LYS A 344 40.61 4.07 -0.61
CA LYS A 344 39.63 4.58 0.37
C LYS A 344 39.89 6.04 0.71
N GLN A 345 41.16 6.42 0.91
CA GLN A 345 41.54 7.81 1.14
C GLN A 345 41.25 8.68 -0.08
N GLN A 346 41.57 8.18 -1.28
CA GLN A 346 41.25 8.85 -2.54
C GLN A 346 39.73 8.99 -2.71
N ALA A 347 38.94 7.94 -2.47
CA ALA A 347 37.48 7.99 -2.53
C ALA A 347 36.89 8.98 -1.50
N ALA A 348 37.41 9.02 -0.28
CA ALA A 348 37.00 9.99 0.73
C ALA A 348 37.34 11.43 0.32
N MET A 349 38.52 11.65 -0.26
CA MET A 349 38.93 12.96 -0.79
C MET A 349 38.08 13.38 -1.99
N LEU A 350 37.76 12.46 -2.91
CA LEU A 350 36.84 12.73 -4.02
C LEU A 350 35.42 13.00 -3.50
N GLY A 351 34.95 12.27 -2.48
CA GLY A 351 33.66 12.50 -1.84
C GLY A 351 33.55 13.91 -1.26
N ARG A 352 34.55 14.32 -0.46
CA ARG A 352 34.62 15.69 0.08
C ARG A 352 34.68 16.76 -1.02
N LYS A 353 35.44 16.52 -2.09
CA LYS A 353 35.48 17.43 -3.24
C LYS A 353 34.14 17.51 -3.96
N LYS A 354 33.44 16.37 -4.14
CA LYS A 354 32.11 16.30 -4.75
C LYS A 354 31.08 17.06 -3.91
N GLU A 355 31.15 16.91 -2.59
CA GLU A 355 30.28 17.61 -1.64
C GLU A 355 30.53 19.11 -1.62
N ALA A 356 31.79 19.54 -1.49
CA ALA A 356 32.17 20.95 -1.54
C ALA A 356 31.80 21.61 -2.89
N ALA A 357 31.96 20.91 -4.00
CA ALA A 357 31.52 21.39 -5.31
C ALA A 357 30.00 21.50 -5.40
N ALA A 358 29.24 20.56 -4.82
CA ALA A 358 27.78 20.61 -4.77
C ALA A 358 27.27 21.74 -3.88
N GLU A 359 27.97 22.05 -2.78
CA GLU A 359 27.67 23.20 -1.92
C GLU A 359 27.94 24.52 -2.63
N ALA A 360 29.12 24.68 -3.23
CA ALA A 360 29.46 25.88 -4.01
C ALA A 360 28.49 26.10 -5.19
N LEU A 361 28.08 25.03 -5.89
CA LEU A 361 27.06 25.10 -6.93
C LEU A 361 25.69 25.51 -6.36
N GLY A 362 25.34 25.03 -5.16
CA GLY A 362 24.14 25.45 -4.44
C GLY A 362 24.16 26.93 -4.05
N GLU A 363 25.30 27.44 -3.57
CA GLU A 363 25.49 28.85 -3.23
C GLU A 363 25.40 29.75 -4.47
N LEU A 364 26.12 29.42 -5.55
CA LEU A 364 26.04 30.16 -6.82
C LEU A 364 24.62 30.13 -7.41
N LYS A 365 23.88 29.02 -7.28
CA LYS A 365 22.47 28.96 -7.68
C LYS A 365 21.59 29.88 -6.82
N LYS A 366 21.81 29.94 -5.51
CA LYS A 366 21.11 30.87 -4.60
C LYS A 366 21.42 32.32 -4.94
N GLU A 367 22.69 32.65 -5.17
CA GLU A 367 23.12 33.99 -5.59
C GLU A 367 22.53 34.39 -6.94
N SER A 368 22.53 33.48 -7.92
CA SER A 368 21.87 33.70 -9.21
C SER A 368 20.37 33.91 -9.07
N ALA A 369 19.69 33.14 -8.22
CA ALA A 369 18.27 33.32 -7.93
C ALA A 369 17.99 34.66 -7.22
N ALA A 370 18.83 35.06 -6.26
CA ALA A 370 18.71 36.33 -5.55
C ALA A 370 18.93 37.53 -6.48
N LEU A 371 19.95 37.47 -7.34
CA LEU A 371 20.20 38.49 -8.37
C LEU A 371 19.04 38.58 -9.36
N LYS A 372 18.48 37.43 -9.81
CA LYS A 372 17.30 37.41 -10.68
C LYS A 372 16.06 38.01 -10.00
N SER A 373 15.81 37.69 -8.73
CA SER A 373 14.69 38.29 -7.98
C SER A 373 14.85 39.79 -7.84
N LYS A 374 16.06 40.30 -7.54
CA LYS A 374 16.34 41.74 -7.55
C LYS A 374 16.10 42.39 -8.91
N LEU A 375 16.44 41.67 -9.99
CA LEU A 375 16.23 42.13 -11.36
C LEU A 375 14.74 42.15 -11.74
N GLU A 376 13.96 41.16 -11.28
CA GLU A 376 12.49 41.16 -11.41
C GLU A 376 11.85 42.34 -10.68
N VAL A 377 12.26 42.62 -9.43
CA VAL A 377 11.78 43.81 -8.69
C VAL A 377 12.09 45.10 -9.44
N VAL A 378 13.31 45.24 -9.98
CA VAL A 378 13.67 46.41 -10.79
C VAL A 378 12.85 46.50 -12.08
N TYR A 379 12.52 45.38 -12.72
CA TYR A 379 11.63 45.38 -13.89
C TYR A 379 10.19 45.73 -13.54
N GLU A 380 9.67 45.24 -12.41
CA GLU A 380 8.34 45.59 -11.89
C GLU A 380 8.28 47.09 -11.54
N ASP A 381 9.30 47.61 -10.85
CA ASP A 381 9.43 49.04 -10.53
C ASP A 381 9.51 49.90 -11.81
N GLN A 382 10.23 49.44 -12.84
CA GLN A 382 10.29 50.12 -14.15
C GLN A 382 8.97 50.03 -14.91
N SER A 383 8.24 48.92 -14.87
CA SER A 383 6.93 48.81 -15.52
C SER A 383 5.90 49.73 -14.88
N VAL A 384 5.90 49.84 -13.53
CA VAL A 384 5.03 50.76 -12.80
C VAL A 384 5.39 52.21 -13.14
N PHE A 385 6.67 52.54 -13.23
CA PHE A 385 7.12 53.89 -13.64
C PHE A 385 6.75 54.24 -15.08
N ILE A 386 6.82 53.29 -16.01
CA ILE A 386 6.42 53.50 -17.41
C ILE A 386 4.89 53.64 -17.51
N GLU A 387 4.12 52.83 -16.80
CA GLU A 387 2.65 52.96 -16.75
C GLU A 387 2.22 54.32 -16.19
N ASP A 388 2.80 54.74 -15.06
CA ASP A 388 2.53 56.06 -14.47
C ASP A 388 2.97 57.21 -15.39
N GLY A 389 4.11 57.08 -16.07
CA GLY A 389 4.61 58.05 -17.04
C GLY A 389 3.71 58.18 -18.28
N VAL A 390 3.22 57.06 -18.80
CA VAL A 390 2.29 57.01 -19.95
C VAL A 390 0.94 57.62 -19.56
N VAL A 391 0.40 57.30 -18.38
CA VAL A 391 -0.83 57.89 -17.86
C VAL A 391 -0.69 59.42 -17.71
N LYS A 392 0.44 59.90 -17.22
CA LYS A 392 0.69 61.34 -17.05
C LYS A 392 0.79 62.10 -18.38
N ILE A 393 1.46 61.53 -19.39
CA ILE A 393 1.52 62.09 -20.75
C ILE A 393 0.14 62.09 -21.42
N PHE A 394 -0.67 61.05 -21.15
CA PHE A 394 -2.03 60.95 -21.69
C PHE A 394 -2.94 62.03 -21.09
N LEU A 395 -2.84 62.28 -19.78
CA LEU A 395 -3.56 63.35 -19.09
C LEU A 395 -3.14 64.75 -19.57
N GLU A 396 -1.84 65.02 -19.73
CA GLU A 396 -1.37 66.31 -20.28
C GLU A 396 -1.83 66.56 -21.73
N LYS A 397 -1.97 65.50 -22.54
CA LYS A 397 -2.52 65.62 -23.90
C LYS A 397 -4.02 65.87 -23.90
N ILE A 398 -4.76 65.32 -22.95
CA ILE A 398 -6.19 65.61 -22.76
C ILE A 398 -6.36 67.07 -22.33
N ASP A 399 -5.61 67.55 -21.34
CA ASP A 399 -5.71 68.93 -20.87
C ASP A 399 -5.37 69.97 -21.96
N LYS A 400 -4.43 69.66 -22.86
CA LYS A 400 -4.12 70.51 -24.02
C LYS A 400 -5.14 70.44 -25.16
N ALA A 401 -5.99 69.40 -25.21
CA ALA A 401 -7.04 69.28 -26.22
C ALA A 401 -8.35 69.97 -25.79
N PHE A 402 -8.49 70.27 -24.50
CA PHE A 402 -9.66 70.94 -23.90
C PHE A 402 -9.43 72.41 -23.51
N ALA A 403 -8.24 72.96 -23.80
CA ALA A 403 -7.91 74.39 -23.72
C ALA A 403 -7.83 74.98 -25.13
#